data_AF-A0A075H0R1-F1
#
_entry.id   AF-A0A075H0R1-F1
#
_cell.length_a   1.000
_cell.length_b   1.000
_cell.length_c   1.000
_cell.angle_alpha   90.00
_cell.angle_beta   90.00
_cell.angle_gamma   90.00
#
_symmetry.space_group_name_H-M   'P 1'
#
loop_
_entity.id
_entity.type
_entity.pdbx_description
1 polymer ?
#
loop_
_entity_poly.entity_id
_entity_poly.type
_entity_poly.pdbx_seq_one_letter_code
_entity_poly.pdbx_strand_id
1 'polypeptide(L)'
;MMKNIRKIAIKTIGRMSDNGPPIVSINGILGFREYTRYENSWFYIGRAPISRCIVIMQDDWVEIHNVCVNAPEDRGKGHGTAMIADIRSAFPEHHIWVNAAECSRAFWEKMVDRGHIDSIENEYWWPCWDTTCTICHPTRVTGKRRSGAW
;
A
#
# COMPACT_ATOMS: atom_id res chain seq x y z
N MET A 1 13.99 24.86 -13.98
CA MET A 1 14.81 24.39 -12.84
C MET A 1 14.69 22.88 -12.80
N MET A 2 15.71 22.14 -13.23
CA MET A 2 15.65 20.68 -13.27
C MET A 2 15.72 20.17 -11.82
N LYS A 3 14.60 19.61 -11.30
CA LYS A 3 14.63 18.88 -10.02
C LYS A 3 15.65 17.75 -10.19
N ASN A 4 16.62 17.70 -9.28
CA ASN A 4 17.68 16.71 -9.28
C ASN A 4 17.07 15.38 -8.82
N ILE A 5 16.38 14.67 -9.73
CA ILE A 5 15.76 13.37 -9.44
C ILE A 5 16.90 12.39 -9.16
N ARG A 6 17.17 12.09 -7.89
CA ARG A 6 18.02 10.96 -7.55
C ARG A 6 17.35 9.71 -8.13
N LYS A 7 18.02 9.06 -9.07
CA LYS A 7 17.58 7.81 -9.69
C LYS A 7 17.29 6.79 -8.58
N ILE A 8 16.05 6.32 -8.52
CA ILE A 8 15.66 5.21 -7.67
C ILE A 8 16.49 4.00 -8.08
N ALA A 9 17.15 3.36 -7.09
CA ALA A 9 17.96 2.19 -7.34
C ALA A 9 17.05 0.96 -7.38
N ILE A 10 16.70 0.51 -8.58
CA ILE A 10 15.96 -0.73 -8.81
C ILE A 10 16.95 -1.83 -9.18
N LYS A 11 16.95 -2.93 -8.42
CA LYS A 11 17.82 -4.09 -8.69
C LYS A 11 16.99 -5.37 -8.78
N THR A 12 17.14 -6.09 -9.88
CA THR A 12 16.54 -7.43 -10.05
C THR A 12 17.25 -8.46 -9.17
N ILE A 13 16.50 -9.24 -8.39
CA ILE A 13 17.05 -10.21 -7.43
C ILE A 13 16.82 -11.67 -7.91
N GLY A 14 15.75 -11.92 -8.67
CA GLY A 14 15.49 -13.25 -9.26
C GLY A 14 14.03 -13.47 -9.67
N ARG A 15 13.73 -14.65 -10.22
CA ARG A 15 12.37 -15.14 -10.49
C ARG A 15 11.97 -16.12 -9.39
N MET A 16 10.88 -15.85 -8.67
CA MET A 16 10.30 -16.80 -7.70
C MET A 16 9.33 -17.81 -8.34
N SER A 17 8.91 -17.59 -9.59
CA SER A 17 8.09 -18.53 -10.36
C SER A 17 8.30 -18.33 -11.87
N ASP A 18 8.19 -19.41 -12.64
CA ASP A 18 8.58 -19.45 -14.06
C ASP A 18 7.76 -18.53 -14.99
N ASN A 19 6.63 -17.98 -14.50
CA ASN A 19 5.67 -17.23 -15.33
C ASN A 19 5.33 -15.81 -14.81
N GLY A 20 5.97 -15.31 -13.75
CA GLY A 20 5.69 -13.98 -13.17
C GLY A 20 6.79 -12.93 -13.42
N PRO A 21 6.48 -11.62 -13.34
CA PRO A 21 7.50 -10.58 -13.32
C PRO A 21 8.51 -10.84 -12.18
N PRO A 22 9.79 -10.52 -12.39
CA PRO A 22 10.81 -10.75 -11.38
C PRO A 22 10.54 -9.93 -10.11
N ILE A 23 11.07 -10.40 -8.99
CA ILE A 23 11.11 -9.61 -7.76
C ILE A 23 12.34 -8.73 -7.80
N VAL A 24 12.13 -7.45 -7.52
CA VAL A 24 13.17 -6.43 -7.44
C VAL A 24 13.32 -5.93 -6.01
N SER A 25 14.48 -5.34 -5.73
CA SER A 25 14.61 -4.38 -4.63
C SER A 25 14.48 -2.96 -5.15
N ILE A 26 13.92 -2.09 -4.30
CA ILE A 26 13.85 -0.65 -4.52
C ILE A 26 14.57 0.02 -3.34
N ASN A 27 15.65 0.75 -3.62
CA ASN A 27 16.51 1.38 -2.61
C ASN A 27 16.91 0.43 -1.46
N GLY A 28 17.22 -0.83 -1.82
CA GLY A 28 17.65 -1.87 -0.87
C GLY A 28 16.52 -2.65 -0.20
N ILE A 29 15.26 -2.20 -0.29
CA ILE A 29 14.10 -2.91 0.24
C ILE A 29 13.64 -3.96 -0.75
N LEU A 30 13.59 -5.23 -0.33
CA LEU A 30 13.22 -6.38 -1.16
C LEU A 30 11.70 -6.57 -1.23
N GLY A 31 11.24 -7.29 -2.26
CA GLY A 31 9.88 -7.79 -2.32
C GLY A 31 8.93 -6.97 -3.18
N PHE A 32 9.43 -6.18 -4.12
CA PHE A 32 8.60 -5.49 -5.10
C PHE A 32 8.45 -6.35 -6.35
N ARG A 33 7.21 -6.56 -6.79
CA ARG A 33 6.90 -7.21 -8.07
C ARG A 33 6.09 -6.24 -8.90
N GLU A 34 6.49 -6.00 -10.13
CA GLU A 34 5.78 -5.12 -11.04
C GLU A 34 4.30 -5.53 -11.19
N TYR A 35 3.41 -4.54 -11.10
CA TYR A 35 1.98 -4.69 -11.34
C TYR A 35 1.67 -4.21 -12.75
N THR A 36 1.70 -5.14 -13.71
CA THR A 36 1.66 -4.89 -15.16
C THR A 36 0.41 -4.17 -15.69
N ARG A 37 -0.58 -3.88 -14.83
CA ARG A 37 -1.78 -3.14 -15.21
C ARG A 37 -1.54 -1.63 -15.32
N TYR A 38 -0.54 -1.11 -14.62
CA TYR A 38 -0.24 0.32 -14.55
C TYR A 38 1.28 0.54 -14.60
N GLU A 39 1.72 1.58 -15.30
CA GLU A 39 3.12 1.98 -15.29
C GLU A 39 3.56 2.38 -13.87
N ASN A 40 4.84 2.16 -13.56
CA ASN A 40 5.43 2.51 -12.27
C ASN A 40 4.61 2.03 -11.06
N SER A 41 4.09 0.80 -11.16
CA SER A 41 3.27 0.20 -10.11
C SER A 41 3.85 -1.14 -9.69
N TRP A 42 3.83 -1.41 -8.38
CA TRP A 42 4.36 -2.65 -7.81
C TRP A 42 3.42 -3.21 -6.74
N PHE A 43 3.28 -4.52 -6.72
CA PHE A 43 2.92 -5.22 -5.50
C PHE A 43 4.13 -5.24 -4.57
N TYR A 44 3.95 -4.73 -3.37
CA TYR A 44 4.88 -4.99 -2.28
C TYR A 44 4.45 -6.27 -1.56
N ILE A 45 5.30 -7.29 -1.65
CA ILE A 45 5.11 -8.64 -1.09
C ILE A 45 6.31 -9.06 -0.21
N GLY A 46 7.17 -8.13 0.21
CA GLY A 46 8.32 -8.41 1.08
C GLY A 46 7.94 -9.00 2.44
N ARG A 47 6.66 -8.85 2.84
CA ARG A 47 6.08 -9.41 4.08
C ARG A 47 4.96 -10.42 3.82
N ALA A 48 4.91 -11.00 2.63
CA ALA A 48 3.99 -12.11 2.35
C ALA A 48 4.36 -13.34 3.21
N PRO A 49 3.37 -14.16 3.63
CA PRO A 49 1.94 -14.08 3.33
C PRO A 49 1.13 -13.18 4.29
N ILE A 50 1.77 -12.44 5.20
CA ILE A 50 1.08 -11.73 6.28
C ILE A 50 0.46 -10.42 5.81
N SER A 51 1.24 -9.62 5.08
CA SER A 51 0.82 -8.28 4.63
C SER A 51 1.32 -7.94 3.24
N ARG A 52 0.54 -7.12 2.53
CA ARG A 52 0.86 -6.62 1.19
C ARG A 52 0.20 -5.27 0.93
N CYS A 53 0.71 -4.54 -0.06
CA CYS A 53 0.06 -3.38 -0.64
C CYS A 53 0.43 -3.26 -2.13
N ILE A 54 -0.21 -2.30 -2.80
CA ILE A 54 0.18 -1.79 -4.10
C ILE A 54 0.86 -0.44 -3.87
N VAL A 55 1.94 -0.20 -4.58
CA VAL A 55 2.69 1.06 -4.57
C VAL A 55 2.66 1.60 -5.99
N ILE A 56 2.20 2.83 -6.16
CA ILE A 56 2.16 3.53 -7.45
C ILE A 56 3.09 4.74 -7.31
N MET A 57 4.09 4.85 -8.16
CA MET A 57 5.09 5.91 -8.09
C MET A 57 4.98 6.85 -9.27
N GLN A 58 5.13 8.14 -8.98
CA GLN A 58 5.36 9.20 -9.94
C GLN A 58 6.60 10.00 -9.53
N ASP A 59 6.93 11.03 -10.30
CA ASP A 59 8.19 11.76 -10.19
C ASP A 59 8.52 12.28 -8.77
N ASP A 60 7.52 12.77 -8.03
CA ASP A 60 7.72 13.33 -6.68
C ASP A 60 6.82 12.75 -5.60
N TRP A 61 5.99 11.76 -5.94
CA TRP A 61 5.09 11.14 -4.97
C TRP A 61 4.93 9.63 -5.17
N VAL A 62 4.50 8.99 -4.09
CA VAL A 62 4.15 7.57 -4.04
C VAL A 62 2.77 7.42 -3.40
N GLU A 63 1.85 6.79 -4.11
CA GLU A 63 0.53 6.46 -3.61
C GLU A 63 0.49 5.00 -3.19
N ILE A 64 -0.06 4.73 -1.99
CA ILE A 64 -0.20 3.38 -1.47
C ILE A 64 -1.64 2.92 -1.56
N HIS A 65 -1.87 1.79 -2.24
CA HIS A 65 -3.19 1.18 -2.45
C HIS A 65 -3.30 -0.20 -1.82
N ASN A 66 -4.54 -0.65 -1.65
CA ASN A 66 -4.87 -2.05 -1.33
C ASN A 66 -4.06 -2.66 -0.18
N VAL A 67 -3.89 -1.87 0.88
CA VAL A 67 -3.15 -2.22 2.10
C VAL A 67 -3.91 -3.28 2.86
N CYS A 68 -3.29 -4.43 3.09
CA CYS A 68 -3.93 -5.56 3.71
C CYS A 68 -3.00 -6.28 4.70
N VAL A 69 -3.52 -6.53 5.90
CA VAL A 69 -3.02 -7.57 6.82
C VAL A 69 -4.02 -8.72 6.70
N ASN A 70 -3.58 -9.82 6.11
CA ASN A 70 -4.46 -10.83 5.53
C ASN A 70 -5.30 -11.58 6.57
N ALA A 71 -4.66 -12.06 7.63
CA ALA A 71 -5.30 -12.86 8.66
C ALA A 71 -5.78 -11.97 9.83
N PRO A 72 -7.03 -12.12 10.34
CA PRO A 72 -7.51 -11.38 11.49
C PRO A 72 -6.61 -11.50 12.72
N GLU A 73 -6.06 -12.69 12.96
CA GLU A 73 -5.15 -12.98 14.06
C GLU A 73 -3.84 -12.20 13.98
N ASP A 74 -3.44 -11.70 12.81
CA ASP A 74 -2.24 -10.90 12.62
C ASP A 74 -2.49 -9.39 12.76
N ARG A 75 -3.76 -8.98 12.83
CA ARG A 75 -4.11 -7.58 13.06
C ARG A 75 -3.76 -7.19 14.50
N GLY A 76 -3.34 -5.93 14.67
CA GLY A 76 -2.89 -5.43 15.97
C GLY A 76 -1.45 -5.83 16.36
N LYS A 77 -0.78 -6.71 15.61
CA LYS A 77 0.62 -7.12 15.87
C LYS A 77 1.70 -6.24 15.22
N GLY A 78 1.30 -5.09 14.66
CA GLY A 78 2.25 -4.14 14.04
C GLY A 78 2.68 -4.46 12.61
N HIS A 79 2.19 -5.54 11.97
CA HIS A 79 2.55 -5.90 10.59
C HIS A 79 2.24 -4.79 9.57
N GLY A 80 1.10 -4.11 9.71
CA GLY A 80 0.76 -2.97 8.86
C GLY A 80 1.78 -1.84 8.98
N THR A 81 2.15 -1.44 10.20
CA THR A 81 3.18 -0.42 10.43
C THR A 81 4.52 -0.82 9.82
N ALA A 82 4.95 -2.05 10.05
CA ALA A 82 6.23 -2.53 9.56
C ALA A 82 6.27 -2.55 8.02
N MET A 83 5.15 -2.89 7.37
CA MET A 83 5.01 -2.78 5.92
C MET A 83 5.14 -1.34 5.42
N ILE A 84 4.43 -0.38 6.02
CA ILE A 84 4.50 1.03 5.59
C ILE A 84 5.90 1.61 5.86
N ALA A 85 6.57 1.23 6.95
CA ALA A 85 7.95 1.62 7.23
C ALA A 85 8.93 1.12 6.15
N ASP A 86 8.72 -0.08 5.61
CA ASP A 86 9.51 -0.57 4.48
C ASP A 86 9.25 0.26 3.22
N ILE A 87 8.00 0.65 2.94
CA ILE A 87 7.69 1.54 1.80
C ILE A 87 8.36 2.91 2.00
N ARG A 88 8.30 3.49 3.20
CA ARG A 88 8.98 4.75 3.50
C ARG A 88 10.48 4.65 3.22
N SER A 89 11.10 3.56 3.66
CA SER A 89 12.53 3.28 3.47
C SER A 89 12.89 3.06 2.00
N ALA A 90 11.97 2.50 1.21
CA ALA A 90 12.14 2.32 -0.23
C ALA A 90 12.05 3.65 -1.00
N PHE A 91 11.32 4.64 -0.48
CA PHE A 91 11.10 5.92 -1.15
C PHE A 91 11.35 7.11 -0.21
N PRO A 92 12.55 7.30 0.36
CA PRO A 92 12.76 8.20 1.49
C PRO A 92 12.46 9.69 1.20
N GLU A 93 12.60 10.11 -0.06
CA GLU A 93 12.46 11.52 -0.47
C GLU A 93 11.13 11.82 -1.19
N HIS A 94 10.28 10.81 -1.40
CA HIS A 94 8.99 11.01 -2.09
C HIS A 94 7.93 11.44 -1.09
N HIS A 95 6.98 12.25 -1.55
CA HIS A 95 5.73 12.43 -0.80
C HIS A 95 4.91 11.14 -0.86
N ILE A 96 4.78 10.41 0.24
CA ILE A 96 3.92 9.22 0.32
C ILE A 96 2.54 9.63 0.84
N TRP A 97 1.51 9.24 0.11
CA TRP A 97 0.14 9.52 0.50
C TRP A 97 -0.79 8.33 0.27
N VAL A 98 -1.98 8.41 0.87
CA VAL A 98 -2.99 7.35 0.80
C VAL A 98 -4.41 7.92 0.83
N ASN A 99 -5.33 7.21 0.19
CA ASN A 99 -6.75 7.34 0.45
C ASN A 99 -7.20 6.32 1.52
N ALA A 100 -7.87 6.79 2.58
CA ALA A 100 -8.23 5.99 3.74
C ALA A 100 -9.73 5.90 3.98
N ALA A 101 -10.24 4.67 4.13
CA ALA A 101 -11.60 4.44 4.63
C ALA A 101 -11.69 4.78 6.13
N GLU A 102 -12.87 5.16 6.61
CA GLU A 102 -13.04 5.65 7.97
C GLU A 102 -12.60 4.66 9.05
N CYS A 103 -12.87 3.36 8.84
CA CYS A 103 -12.48 2.31 9.78
C CYS A 103 -10.97 2.11 9.93
N SER A 104 -10.16 2.60 8.99
CA SER A 104 -8.70 2.53 9.07
C SER A 104 -8.05 3.90 9.26
N ARG A 105 -8.83 4.99 9.36
CA ARG A 105 -8.32 6.37 9.48
C ARG A 105 -7.33 6.52 10.64
N ALA A 106 -7.68 6.03 11.82
CA ALA A 106 -6.81 6.11 13.00
C ALA A 106 -5.47 5.34 12.84
N PHE A 107 -5.41 4.31 11.98
CA PHE A 107 -4.14 3.67 11.64
C PHE A 107 -3.28 4.59 10.79
N TRP A 108 -3.88 5.24 9.79
CA TRP A 108 -3.17 6.13 8.86
C TRP A 108 -2.70 7.42 9.52
N GLU A 109 -3.51 8.01 10.40
CA GLU A 109 -3.10 9.17 11.21
C GLU A 109 -1.84 8.84 12.01
N LYS A 110 -1.77 7.65 12.62
CA LYS A 110 -0.54 7.19 13.29
C LYS A 110 0.64 6.97 12.35
N MET A 111 0.41 6.67 11.06
CA MET A 111 1.50 6.54 10.09
C MET A 111 2.02 7.91 9.67
N VAL A 112 1.15 8.93 9.61
CA VAL A 112 1.54 10.34 9.44
C VAL A 112 2.37 10.79 10.65
N ASP A 113 1.84 10.60 11.86
CA ASP A 113 2.51 11.01 13.11
C ASP A 113 3.91 10.39 13.28
N ARG A 114 4.12 9.19 12.72
CA ARG A 114 5.40 8.46 12.75
C ARG A 114 6.33 8.80 11.59
N GLY A 115 5.91 9.66 10.65
CA GLY A 115 6.68 10.01 9.46
C GLY A 115 6.84 8.85 8.47
N HIS A 116 5.93 7.87 8.49
CA HIS A 116 5.94 6.77 7.53
C HIS A 116 5.19 7.11 6.24
N ILE A 117 4.21 8.01 6.32
CA ILE A 117 3.57 8.66 5.18
C ILE A 117 3.48 10.17 5.48
N ASP A 118 3.24 10.97 4.46
CA ASP A 118 3.20 12.43 4.55
C ASP A 118 1.75 12.95 4.66
N SER A 119 0.77 12.29 4.03
CA SER A 119 -0.62 12.77 4.03
C SER A 119 -1.68 11.67 3.80
N ILE A 120 -2.91 12.00 4.19
CA ILE A 120 -4.14 11.29 3.81
C ILE A 120 -4.94 12.23 2.90
N GLU A 121 -5.12 11.89 1.62
CA GLU A 121 -5.61 12.83 0.59
C GLU A 121 -6.97 12.42 0.01
N ASN A 122 -7.92 12.08 0.89
CA ASN A 122 -9.28 11.80 0.47
C ASN A 122 -9.94 13.03 -0.17
N GLU A 123 -10.13 13.03 -1.49
CA GLU A 123 -10.96 14.02 -2.18
C GLU A 123 -12.48 13.77 -1.98
N TYR A 124 -12.84 12.55 -1.64
CA TYR A 124 -14.21 12.10 -1.40
C TYR A 124 -14.24 11.00 -0.34
N TRP A 125 -15.44 10.59 0.07
CA TRP A 125 -15.59 9.46 0.99
C TRP A 125 -14.92 8.21 0.41
N TRP A 126 -13.81 7.79 1.03
CA TRP A 126 -13.09 6.64 0.52
C TRP A 126 -13.79 5.36 0.95
N PRO A 127 -14.12 4.51 -0.01
CA PRO A 127 -15.11 3.50 0.25
C PRO A 127 -14.47 2.29 0.98
N CYS A 128 -15.25 1.59 1.84
CA CYS A 128 -14.77 0.47 2.68
C CYS A 128 -15.10 -0.92 2.09
N TRP A 129 -14.05 -1.76 1.98
CA TRP A 129 -14.10 -3.03 1.23
C TRP A 129 -14.62 -4.18 2.06
N ASP A 130 -14.47 -4.05 3.38
CA ASP A 130 -15.07 -4.94 4.36
C ASP A 130 -16.58 -4.70 4.44
N THR A 131 -17.35 -5.71 4.04
CA THR A 131 -18.81 -5.60 4.00
C THR A 131 -19.47 -5.76 5.36
N THR A 132 -18.74 -6.28 6.35
CA THR A 132 -19.21 -6.44 7.74
C THR A 132 -18.70 -5.33 8.66
N CYS A 133 -17.91 -4.39 8.13
CA CYS A 133 -17.41 -3.25 8.89
C CYS A 133 -18.55 -2.35 9.39
N THR A 134 -18.75 -2.34 10.70
CA THR A 134 -19.78 -1.53 11.38
C THR A 134 -19.41 -0.06 11.49
N ILE A 135 -18.12 0.28 11.43
CA ILE A 135 -17.66 1.69 11.43
C ILE A 135 -18.06 2.37 10.12
N CYS A 136 -17.82 1.72 8.98
CA CYS A 136 -18.12 2.32 7.67
C CYS A 136 -19.55 2.04 7.18
N HIS A 137 -20.17 0.95 7.65
CA HIS A 137 -21.51 0.53 7.21
C HIS A 137 -22.42 0.26 8.42
N PRO A 138 -22.67 1.25 9.31
CA PRO A 138 -23.37 1.03 10.59
C PRO A 138 -24.81 0.53 10.44
N THR A 139 -25.45 0.80 9.30
CA THR A 139 -26.83 0.41 9.01
C THR A 139 -26.95 -0.86 8.17
N ARG A 140 -25.82 -1.49 7.77
CA ARG A 140 -25.84 -2.67 6.91
C ARG A 140 -26.12 -3.92 7.73
N VAL A 141 -27.28 -4.52 7.50
CA VAL A 141 -27.74 -5.71 8.23
C VAL A 141 -27.25 -7.03 7.60
N THR A 142 -27.08 -7.06 6.26
CA THR A 142 -26.91 -8.33 5.53
C THR A 142 -25.47 -8.69 5.19
N GLY A 143 -24.50 -7.77 5.37
CA GLY A 143 -23.11 -7.99 4.96
C GLY A 143 -22.88 -8.18 3.45
N LYS A 144 -23.89 -7.93 2.60
CA LYS A 144 -23.78 -8.14 1.14
C LYS A 144 -23.26 -6.88 0.43
N ARG A 145 -22.33 -7.04 -0.52
CA ARG A 145 -21.97 -6.01 -1.51
C ARG A 145 -22.96 -6.06 -2.67
N ARG A 146 -23.29 -4.91 -3.28
CA ARG A 146 -23.97 -4.90 -4.58
C ARG A 146 -23.09 -5.69 -5.54
N SER A 147 -23.68 -6.59 -6.33
CA SER A 147 -23.00 -7.18 -7.49
C SER A 147 -22.76 -6.06 -8.49
N GLY A 148 -21.62 -5.39 -8.40
CA GLY A 148 -21.13 -4.54 -9.48
C GLY A 148 -20.51 -5.46 -10.53
N ALA A 149 -21.01 -5.40 -11.76
CA ALA A 149 -20.23 -5.85 -12.92
C ALA A 149 -19.01 -4.93 -13.01
N TRP A 150 -17.82 -5.52 -13.08
CA TRP A 150 -16.58 -4.83 -13.38
C TRP A 150 -16.37 -4.81 -14.89
#